data_AF-A0A0T9P9W4-F1
#
_entry.id   AF-A0A0T9P9W4-F1
#
_cell.length_a   1.000
_cell.length_b   1.000
_cell.length_c   1.000
_cell.angle_alpha   90.00
_cell.angle_beta   90.00
_cell.angle_gamma   90.00
#
_symmetry.space_group_name_H-M   'P 1'
#
loop_
_entity.id
_entity.type
_entity.pdbx_description
1 polymer ?
#
loop_
_entity_poly.entity_id
_entity_poly.type
_entity_poly.pdbx_seq_one_letter_code
_entity_poly.pdbx_strand_id
1 'polypeptide(L)' 'MKLFARVVAIRTNTGKWRLFGLCRNTETAVYVEAARGGVREWSGLNYLADFCNSIGVELWEVHNKKPA' A
#
# COMPACT_ATOMS: atom_id res chain seq x y z
N MET A 1 -12.09 14.77 -1.61
CA MET A 1 -11.27 14.78 -2.85
C MET A 1 -10.33 13.58 -2.79
N LYS A 2 -10.35 12.66 -3.77
CA LYS A 2 -9.51 11.45 -3.71
C LYS A 2 -8.07 11.80 -4.08
N LEU A 3 -7.13 11.66 -3.13
CA LEU A 3 -5.72 12.01 -3.31
C LEU A 3 -5.01 11.12 -4.36
N PHE A 4 -5.27 9.81 -4.31
CA PHE A 4 -4.63 8.83 -5.17
C PHE A 4 -5.50 8.43 -6.37
N ALA A 5 -4.87 8.34 -7.54
CA ALA A 5 -5.42 7.80 -8.77
C ALA A 5 -5.45 6.28 -8.72
N ARG A 6 -4.36 5.70 -8.23
CA ARG A 6 -4.16 4.25 -8.14
C ARG A 6 -3.30 3.95 -6.92
N VAL A 7 -3.67 2.90 -6.20
CA VAL A 7 -2.92 2.38 -5.07
C VAL A 7 -2.76 0.88 -5.25
N VAL A 8 -1.55 0.38 -5.07
CA VAL A 8 -1.20 -1.02 -5.26
C VAL A 8 -0.42 -1.51 -4.05
N ALA A 9 -0.90 -2.60 -3.46
CA ALA A 9 -0.17 -3.38 -2.48
C ALA A 9 0.59 -4.51 -3.18
N ILE A 10 1.89 -4.58 -2.93
CA ILE A 10 2.78 -5.56 -3.58
C ILE A 10 3.39 -6.44 -2.51
N ARG A 11 3.30 -7.76 -2.68
CA ARG A 11 4.00 -8.71 -1.82
C ARG A 11 5.45 -8.84 -2.25
N THR A 12 6.37 -8.65 -1.31
CA THR A 12 7.81 -8.82 -1.51
C THR A 12 8.21 -10.29 -1.43
N ASN A 13 9.42 -10.60 -1.90
CA ASN A 13 10.02 -11.94 -1.77
C ASN A 13 10.24 -12.37 -0.30
N THR A 14 10.27 -11.40 0.63
CA THR A 14 10.35 -11.67 2.08
C THR A 14 8.99 -11.93 2.70
N GLY A 15 7.92 -12.00 1.90
CA GLY A 15 6.55 -12.26 2.34
C GLY A 15 5.82 -11.05 2.92
N LYS A 16 6.51 -9.91 3.06
CA LYS A 16 5.97 -8.63 3.56
C LYS A 16 5.24 -7.88 2.45
N TRP A 17 4.38 -6.94 2.83
CA TRP A 17 3.70 -6.05 1.90
C TRP A 17 4.40 -4.71 1.80
N ARG A 18 4.22 -4.02 0.67
CA ARG A 18 4.60 -2.63 0.41
C ARG A 18 3.47 -1.93 -0.34
N LEU A 19 3.38 -0.62 -0.26
CA LEU A 19 2.35 0.19 -0.90
C LEU A 19 2.98 1.17 -1.88
N PHE A 20 2.36 1.28 -3.04
CA PHE A 20 2.68 2.29 -4.05
C PHE A 20 1.41 3.04 -4.44
N GLY A 21 1.47 4.36 -4.45
CA GLY A 21 0.36 5.23 -4.81
C GLY A 21 0.75 6.27 -5.84
N LEU A 22 -0.09 6.47 -6.86
CA LEU A 22 0.03 7.58 -7.82
C LEU A 22 -0.96 8.66 -7.44
N CYS A 23 -0.52 9.90 -7.27
CA CYS A 23 -1.40 11.03 -6.94
C CYS A 23 -2.15 11.52 -8.20
N ARG A 24 -3.43 11.92 -8.06
CA ARG A 24 -4.27 12.32 -9.22
C ARG A 24 -3.86 13.64 -9.87
N ASN A 25 -3.43 14.59 -9.04
CA ASN A 25 -3.32 16.00 -9.43
C ASN A 25 -1.88 16.52 -9.30
N THR A 26 -0.92 15.62 -9.11
CA THR A 26 0.50 15.95 -8.96
C THR A 26 1.31 14.91 -9.71
N GLU A 27 2.47 15.30 -10.23
CA GLU A 27 3.45 14.37 -10.83
C GLU A 27 4.25 13.61 -9.75
N THR A 28 3.55 13.17 -8.70
CA THR A 28 4.16 12.57 -7.51
C THR A 28 3.64 11.15 -7.32
N ALA A 29 4.57 10.26 -6.98
CA ALA A 29 4.27 8.91 -6.53
C ALA A 29 4.75 8.75 -5.08
N VAL A 30 4.00 7.97 -4.31
CA VAL A 30 4.33 7.64 -2.92
C VAL A 30 4.65 6.16 -2.86
N TYR A 31 5.81 5.83 -2.30
CA TYR A 31 6.18 4.46 -1.96
C TYR A 31 6.35 4.35 -0.46
N VAL A 32 5.69 3.37 0.13
CA VAL A 32 5.74 3.12 1.57
C VAL A 32 6.26 1.72 1.78
N GLU A 33 7.42 1.63 2.45
CA GLU A 33 8.06 0.36 2.79
C GLU A 33 7.58 -0.19 4.14
N ALA A 34 7.28 0.73 5.07
CA ALA A 34 6.71 0.44 6.37
C ALA A 34 6.11 1.73 6.97
N ALA A 35 4.98 1.61 7.68
CA ALA A 35 4.48 2.68 8.54
C ALA A 35 5.17 2.59 9.91
N ARG A 36 5.77 3.70 10.40
CA ARG A 36 6.32 3.76 11.76
C ARG A 36 5.17 3.81 12.78
N GLY A 37 5.28 3.07 13.89
CA GLY A 37 4.33 3.15 15.00
C GLY A 37 3.55 1.87 15.31
N GLY A 38 4.23 0.73 15.42
CA GLY A 38 3.67 -0.41 16.15
C GLY A 38 2.76 -1.37 15.37
N VAL A 39 2.64 -1.21 14.05
CA VAL A 39 2.03 -2.24 13.21
C VAL A 39 3.13 -3.11 12.61
N ARG A 40 3.35 -4.27 13.25
CA ARG A 40 4.21 -5.38 12.82
C ARG A 40 4.32 -5.48 11.29
N GLU A 41 5.45 -5.01 10.76
CA GLU A 41 6.02 -5.30 9.44
C GLU A 41 5.05 -5.70 8.32
N TRP A 42 3.94 -4.98 8.12
CA TRP A 42 3.00 -5.19 7.01
C TRP A 42 2.90 -6.65 6.55
N SER A 43 2.70 -7.56 7.51
CA SER A 43 2.84 -9.00 7.28
C SER A 43 1.53 -9.62 6.78
N GLY A 44 0.42 -8.94 7.04
CA GLY A 44 -0.92 -9.28 6.59
C GLY A 44 -1.59 -8.11 5.88
N LEU A 45 -2.55 -8.44 5.01
CA LEU A 45 -3.35 -7.46 4.26
C LEU A 45 -4.29 -6.65 5.17
N ASN A 46 -4.66 -7.17 6.35
CA ASN A 46 -5.48 -6.46 7.33
C ASN A 46 -4.80 -5.15 7.79
N TYR A 47 -3.50 -5.20 8.06
CA TYR A 47 -2.73 -4.02 8.45
C TYR A 47 -2.63 -2.97 7.32
N LEU A 48 -2.57 -3.42 6.06
CA LEU A 48 -2.63 -2.52 4.90
C LEU A 48 -4.01 -1.91 4.73
N ALA A 49 -5.07 -2.71 4.93
CA ALA A 49 -6.45 -2.22 4.85
C ALA A 49 -6.71 -1.13 5.89
N ASP A 50 -6.27 -1.34 7.14
CA ASP A 50 -6.39 -0.35 8.22
C ASP A 50 -5.64 0.95 7.88
N PHE A 51 -4.43 0.83 7.31
CA PHE A 51 -3.66 2.00 6.86
C PHE A 51 -4.33 2.73 5.70
N CYS A 52 -4.77 2.02 4.65
CA CYS A 52 -5.48 2.62 3.53
C CYS A 52 -6.74 3.37 4.01
N ASN A 53 -7.50 2.77 4.92
CA ASN A 53 -8.67 3.42 5.51
C ASN A 53 -8.31 4.69 6.28
N SER A 54 -7.23 4.68 7.08
CA SER A 54 -6.81 5.85 7.87
C SER A 54 -6.37 7.05 7.03
N ILE A 55 -5.90 6.82 5.80
CA ILE A 55 -5.50 7.87 4.85
C ILE A 55 -6.58 8.16 3.78
N GLY A 56 -7.79 7.61 3.93
CA GLY A 56 -8.92 7.85 3.01
C GLY A 56 -8.79 7.18 1.64
N VAL A 57 -8.01 6.10 1.53
CA VAL A 57 -7.92 5.25 0.34
C VAL A 57 -8.99 4.16 0.41
N GLU A 58 -10.04 4.33 -0.39
CA GLU A 58 -11.19 3.41 -0.44
C GLU A 58 -11.00 2.25 -1.42
N LEU A 59 -10.12 2.38 -2.42
CA LEU A 59 -9.89 1.38 -3.45
C LEU A 59 -8.39 1.22 -3.72
N TRP A 60 -7.93 -0.02 -3.66
CA TRP A 60 -6.54 -0.40 -3.91
C TRP A 60 -6.47 -1.82 -4.46
N GLU A 61 -5.42 -2.11 -5.22
CA GLU A 61 -5.19 -3.40 -5.84
C GLU A 61 -4.21 -4.25 -5.03
N VAL A 62 -4.37 -5.57 -5.05
CA VAL A 62 -3.44 -6.52 -4.44
C VAL A 62 -2.68 -7.26 -5.53
N HIS A 63 -1.37 -7.06 -5.59
CA HIS A 63 -0.47 -7.74 -6.51
C HIS A 63 0.36 -8.76 -5.73
N ASN A 64 -0.02 -10.04 -5.86
CA ASN A 64 0.64 -11.17 -5.23
C ASN A 64 1.15 -12.12 -6.30
N LYS A 65 2.30 -11.77 -6.91
CA LYS A 65 2.93 -12.62 -7.91
C LYS A 65 3.60 -13.81 -7.21
N LYS A 66 3.28 -15.03 -7.62
CA LYS A 66 4.08 -16.20 -7.21
C LYS A 66 5.51 -16.03 -7.77
N PRO A 67 6.56 -16.34 -6.99
CA PRO A 67 7.89 -16.52 -7.57
C PRO A 67 7.80 -17.52 -8.73
N ALA A 68 8.47 -17.22 -9.83
CA ALA A 68 8.59 -18.12 -10.98
C ALA A 68 9.42 -19.36 -10.59
#